data_AF-A0A0A3ZUY1-F1
#
_entry.id   AF-A0A0A3ZUY1-F1
#
_cell.length_a   1.000
_cell.length_b   1.000
_cell.length_c   1.000
_cell.angle_alpha   90.00
_cell.angle_beta   90.00
_cell.angle_gamma   90.00
#
_symmetry.space_group_name_H-M   'P 1'
#
loop_
_entity.id
_entity.type
_entity.pdbx_description
1 polymer ?
#
loop_
_entity_poly.entity_id
_entity_poly.type
_entity_poly.pdbx_seq_one_letter_code
_entity_poly.pdbx_strand_id
1 'polypeptide(L)'
;MSVKLRYFFAGAVLSASFAGHALAAEKITVFAAASLTNALQEIGDQYQKGKEVQIVSSFASSSTLARQIEQGAPADLFISADQQWMDYAVQKKTIDDASRFTLLGNELVLVAPTETHPQQVTISKSTDWKSLLKGQRLSVGDPDHVPAGIYAKEALQNLGAWDTLSSQLAPGNSVRVALSLVERNEAPYGIVYGSDAVASKKVTVVGTFPEESHKPVEYPMAMVKDRNSATVTAFYNYLKGPEAAAVFKRYGFTPE
;
A
#
# COMPACT_ATOMS: atom_id res chain seq x y z
N MET A 1 -80.81 45.16 -7.16
CA MET A 1 -80.50 44.90 -8.57
C MET A 1 -79.02 45.23 -8.79
N SER A 2 -78.22 44.24 -9.21
CA SER A 2 -76.94 44.35 -9.92
C SER A 2 -75.63 44.77 -9.19
N VAL A 3 -74.95 43.73 -8.69
CA VAL A 3 -73.53 43.30 -8.85
C VAL A 3 -72.60 44.09 -9.80
N LYS A 4 -71.32 44.31 -9.39
CA LYS A 4 -70.05 43.84 -10.05
C LYS A 4 -68.81 44.44 -9.34
N LEU A 5 -68.00 43.68 -8.60
CA LEU A 5 -67.03 42.60 -8.91
C LEU A 5 -65.60 43.15 -9.17
N ARG A 6 -64.75 42.92 -8.15
CA ARG A 6 -63.31 43.20 -8.07
C ARG A 6 -62.53 42.24 -8.98
N TYR A 7 -61.54 42.74 -9.72
CA TYR A 7 -60.51 41.91 -10.36
C TYR A 7 -59.15 42.27 -9.76
N PHE A 8 -58.68 41.47 -8.81
CA PHE A 8 -57.26 41.36 -8.47
C PHE A 8 -56.74 40.12 -9.23
N PHE A 9 -55.86 40.34 -10.20
CA PHE A 9 -55.09 39.26 -10.83
C PHE A 9 -54.01 38.81 -9.83
N ALA A 10 -54.19 37.64 -9.23
CA ALA A 10 -53.12 36.94 -8.52
C ALA A 10 -52.55 35.88 -9.47
N GLY A 11 -51.38 36.16 -10.05
CA GLY A 11 -50.60 35.16 -10.79
C GLY A 11 -49.93 34.21 -9.81
N ALA A 12 -50.38 32.96 -9.76
CA ALA A 12 -49.67 31.89 -9.05
C ALA A 12 -48.55 31.36 -9.95
N VAL A 13 -47.30 31.72 -9.63
CA VAL A 13 -46.12 31.09 -10.23
C VAL A 13 -45.86 29.80 -9.44
N LEU A 14 -46.12 28.66 -10.08
CA LEU A 14 -45.77 27.34 -9.55
C LEU A 14 -44.27 27.12 -9.78
N SER A 15 -43.45 27.40 -8.77
CA SER A 15 -42.03 27.04 -8.78
C SER A 15 -41.90 25.54 -8.48
N ALA A 16 -41.77 24.72 -9.53
CA ALA A 16 -41.41 23.32 -9.40
C ALA A 16 -39.94 23.21 -8.99
N SER A 17 -39.68 23.00 -7.70
CA SER A 17 -38.36 22.66 -7.19
C SER A 17 -37.99 21.25 -7.64
N PHE A 18 -37.20 21.14 -8.71
CA PHE A 18 -36.46 19.92 -9.02
C PHE A 18 -35.40 19.73 -7.92
N ALA A 19 -35.73 18.95 -6.90
CA ALA A 19 -34.75 18.38 -5.98
C ALA A 19 -33.98 17.30 -6.75
N GLY A 20 -32.98 17.71 -7.53
CA GLY A 20 -31.97 16.79 -8.03
C GLY A 20 -31.30 16.15 -6.82
N HIS A 21 -31.55 14.87 -6.60
CA HIS A 21 -30.72 14.09 -5.69
C HIS A 21 -29.32 14.11 -6.30
N ALA A 22 -28.41 14.90 -5.74
CA ALA A 22 -27.01 14.70 -5.99
C ALA A 22 -26.68 13.29 -5.49
N LEU A 23 -26.61 12.33 -6.42
CA LEU A 23 -26.10 11.00 -6.14
C LEU A 23 -24.63 11.20 -5.75
N ALA A 24 -24.37 11.25 -4.44
CA ALA A 24 -23.01 11.26 -3.94
C ALA A 24 -22.36 9.94 -4.36
N ALA A 25 -21.24 10.00 -5.09
CA ALA A 25 -20.51 8.81 -5.50
C ALA A 25 -20.23 7.93 -4.28
N GLU A 26 -20.51 6.64 -4.38
CA GLU A 26 -20.27 5.71 -3.28
C GLU A 26 -18.76 5.61 -3.05
N LYS A 27 -18.32 5.80 -1.80
CA LYS A 27 -16.90 5.86 -1.44
C LYS A 27 -16.43 4.52 -0.92
N ILE A 28 -15.35 4.00 -1.49
CA ILE A 28 -14.60 2.84 -1.00
C ILE A 28 -13.28 3.34 -0.42
N THR A 29 -13.04 3.06 0.86
CA THR A 29 -11.82 3.41 1.57
C THR A 29 -10.88 2.20 1.63
N VAL A 30 -9.68 2.33 1.06
CA VAL A 30 -8.70 1.25 1.01
C VAL A 30 -7.53 1.61 1.92
N PHE A 31 -7.27 0.78 2.93
CA PHE A 31 -6.04 0.87 3.71
C PHE A 31 -5.03 -0.10 3.09
N ALA A 32 -3.95 0.42 2.52
CA ALA A 32 -2.98 -0.39 1.79
C ALA A 32 -1.55 -0.10 2.21
N ALA A 33 -0.73 -1.14 2.27
CA ALA A 33 0.70 -1.03 2.53
C ALA A 33 1.35 0.00 1.60
N ALA A 34 2.28 0.80 2.15
CA ALA A 34 2.89 1.92 1.44
C ALA A 34 3.55 1.55 0.09
N SER A 35 4.05 0.32 -0.07
CA SER A 35 4.62 -0.15 -1.34
C SER A 35 3.60 -0.17 -2.49
N LEU A 36 2.30 -0.30 -2.19
CA LEU A 36 1.22 -0.36 -3.18
C LEU A 36 0.78 1.02 -3.72
N THR A 37 1.37 2.12 -3.23
CA THR A 37 0.90 3.50 -3.50
C THR A 37 0.65 3.76 -4.99
N ASN A 38 1.65 3.56 -5.84
CA ASN A 38 1.54 3.90 -7.27
C ASN A 38 0.56 2.96 -8.01
N ALA A 39 0.64 1.66 -7.73
CA ALA A 39 -0.23 0.67 -8.38
C ALA A 39 -1.70 0.91 -8.04
N LEU A 40 -2.03 1.13 -6.77
CA LEU A 40 -3.41 1.36 -6.34
C LEU A 40 -3.96 2.73 -6.74
N GLN A 41 -3.11 3.76 -6.87
CA GLN A 41 -3.53 5.04 -7.44
C GLN A 41 -3.96 4.85 -8.90
N GLU A 42 -3.13 4.19 -9.72
CA GLU A 42 -3.46 3.94 -11.12
C GLU A 42 -4.68 3.02 -11.28
N ILE A 43 -4.79 1.96 -10.48
CA ILE A 43 -5.96 1.07 -10.45
C ILE A 43 -7.21 1.84 -10.05
N GLY A 44 -7.13 2.71 -9.03
CA GLY A 44 -8.24 3.55 -8.60
C GLY A 44 -8.70 4.48 -9.72
N ASP A 45 -7.77 5.17 -10.38
CA ASP A 45 -8.06 6.04 -11.52
C ASP A 45 -8.69 5.27 -12.70
N GLN A 46 -8.25 4.03 -12.95
CA GLN A 46 -8.82 3.18 -13.98
C GLN A 46 -10.23 2.70 -13.63
N TYR A 47 -10.44 2.24 -12.39
CA TYR A 47 -11.71 1.68 -11.94
C TYR A 47 -12.83 2.72 -11.92
N GLN A 48 -12.51 3.96 -11.55
CA GLN A 48 -13.49 5.06 -11.44
C GLN A 48 -13.96 5.61 -12.80
N LYS A 49 -13.27 5.30 -13.90
CA LYS A 49 -13.67 5.80 -15.24
C LYS A 49 -15.06 5.30 -15.61
N GLY A 50 -15.98 6.24 -15.79
CA GLY A 50 -17.37 5.95 -16.18
C GLY A 50 -18.24 5.34 -15.07
N LYS A 51 -17.81 5.41 -13.80
CA LYS A 51 -18.56 4.90 -12.65
C LYS A 51 -18.81 6.00 -11.62
N GLU A 52 -19.96 5.95 -10.95
CA GLU A 52 -20.28 6.82 -9.80
C GLU A 52 -19.73 6.25 -8.49
N VAL A 53 -18.43 5.96 -8.46
CA VAL A 53 -17.72 5.41 -7.31
C VAL A 53 -16.43 6.19 -7.07
N GLN A 54 -16.05 6.38 -5.81
CA GLN A 54 -14.80 7.01 -5.42
C GLN A 54 -13.92 6.02 -4.67
N ILE A 55 -12.69 5.79 -5.15
CA ILE A 55 -11.67 5.01 -4.46
C ILE A 55 -10.77 5.97 -3.69
N VAL A 56 -10.74 5.85 -2.36
CA VAL A 56 -9.90 6.66 -1.49
C VAL A 56 -8.93 5.75 -0.75
N SER A 57 -7.66 5.84 -1.10
CA SER A 57 -6.61 5.01 -0.51
C SER A 57 -5.83 5.76 0.57
N SER A 58 -5.60 5.10 1.70
CA SER A 58 -4.68 5.52 2.76
C SER A 58 -3.47 4.59 2.77
N PHE A 59 -2.28 5.17 2.69
CA PHE A 59 -1.02 4.44 2.58
C PHE A 59 -0.14 4.68 3.81
N ALA A 60 0.26 3.60 4.48
CA ALA A 60 1.20 3.60 5.59
C ALA A 60 1.85 2.22 5.74
N SER A 61 2.62 1.98 6.81
CA SER A 61 3.00 0.60 7.14
C SER A 61 1.76 -0.23 7.46
N SER A 62 1.77 -1.50 7.07
CA SER A 62 0.68 -2.43 7.36
C SER A 62 0.40 -2.55 8.86
N SER A 63 1.45 -2.45 9.70
CA SER A 63 1.32 -2.30 11.16
C SER A 63 0.47 -1.12 11.61
N THR A 64 0.73 0.06 11.04
CA THR A 64 -0.02 1.27 11.38
C THR A 64 -1.47 1.13 10.97
N LEU A 65 -1.71 0.65 9.74
CA LEU A 65 -3.04 0.48 9.19
C LEU A 65 -3.86 -0.57 9.96
N ALA A 66 -3.27 -1.72 10.28
CA ALA A 66 -3.93 -2.76 11.08
C ALA A 66 -4.34 -2.25 12.46
N ARG A 67 -3.46 -1.48 13.13
CA ARG A 67 -3.78 -0.83 14.42
C ARG A 67 -4.86 0.24 14.28
N GLN A 68 -4.86 1.02 13.20
CA GLN A 68 -5.92 2.00 12.95
C GLN A 68 -7.27 1.31 12.72
N ILE A 69 -7.30 0.20 11.98
CA ILE A 69 -8.51 -0.60 11.77
C ILE A 69 -9.01 -1.18 13.10
N GLU A 70 -8.12 -1.72 13.94
CA GLU A 70 -8.45 -2.17 15.30
C GLU A 70 -9.08 -1.03 16.15
N GLN A 71 -8.57 0.20 15.99
CA GLN A 71 -9.06 1.40 16.66
C GLN A 71 -10.35 1.97 16.04
N GLY A 72 -10.92 1.33 15.02
CA GLY A 72 -12.20 1.70 14.42
C GLY A 72 -12.09 2.65 13.22
N ALA A 73 -10.91 2.81 12.61
CA ALA A 73 -10.80 3.55 11.36
C ALA A 73 -11.70 2.94 10.27
N PRO A 74 -12.46 3.76 9.51
CA PRO A 74 -13.49 3.28 8.59
C PRO A 74 -12.89 2.87 7.23
N ALA A 75 -12.00 1.88 7.22
CA ALA A 75 -11.54 1.24 5.99
C ALA A 75 -12.56 0.17 5.55
N ASP A 76 -12.70 -0.02 4.24
CA ASP A 76 -13.53 -1.07 3.64
C ASP A 76 -12.68 -2.27 3.20
N LEU A 77 -11.48 -2.00 2.68
CA LEU A 77 -10.48 -3.01 2.33
C LEU A 77 -9.18 -2.77 3.08
N PHE A 78 -8.53 -3.86 3.48
CA PHE A 78 -7.17 -3.85 3.99
C PHE A 78 -6.26 -4.72 3.12
N ILE A 79 -5.14 -4.15 2.67
CA ILE A 79 -4.10 -4.88 1.94
C ILE A 79 -2.78 -4.74 2.70
N SER A 80 -2.37 -5.83 3.35
CA SER A 80 -1.10 -5.89 4.08
C SER A 80 0.06 -6.21 3.11
N ALA A 81 1.29 -6.05 3.58
CA ALA A 81 2.51 -6.45 2.88
C ALA A 81 3.16 -7.68 3.52
N ASP A 82 2.47 -8.29 4.48
CA ASP A 82 2.77 -9.59 5.05
C ASP A 82 1.49 -10.27 5.56
N GLN A 83 1.57 -11.58 5.79
CA GLN A 83 0.50 -12.33 6.44
C GLN A 83 0.34 -11.95 7.92
N GLN A 84 1.42 -11.55 8.60
CA GLN A 84 1.42 -11.29 10.04
C GLN A 84 0.44 -10.18 10.46
N TRP A 85 0.39 -9.05 9.75
CA TRP A 85 -0.53 -7.97 10.09
C TRP A 85 -1.98 -8.22 9.63
N MET A 86 -2.17 -9.10 8.65
CA MET A 86 -3.51 -9.62 8.35
C MET A 86 -3.99 -10.57 9.45
N ASP A 87 -3.13 -11.49 9.90
CA ASP A 87 -3.40 -12.38 11.02
C ASP A 87 -3.74 -11.61 12.29
N TYR A 88 -2.98 -10.53 12.57
CA TYR A 88 -3.29 -9.60 13.65
C TYR A 88 -4.72 -9.07 13.55
N ALA A 89 -5.12 -8.52 12.40
CA ALA A 89 -6.42 -7.93 12.21
C ALA A 89 -7.57 -8.97 12.28
N VAL A 90 -7.33 -10.20 11.81
CA VAL A 90 -8.23 -11.34 12.00
C VAL A 90 -8.37 -11.70 13.48
N GLN A 91 -7.27 -11.80 14.23
CA GLN A 91 -7.30 -12.07 15.67
C GLN A 91 -8.03 -10.99 16.47
N LYS A 92 -7.93 -9.73 16.03
CA LYS A 92 -8.70 -8.60 16.58
C LYS A 92 -10.16 -8.57 16.13
N LYS A 93 -10.59 -9.51 15.29
CA LYS A 93 -11.95 -9.63 14.76
C LYS A 93 -12.41 -8.38 14.00
N THR A 94 -11.47 -7.70 13.34
CA THR A 94 -11.74 -6.48 12.55
C THR A 94 -11.76 -6.74 11.05
N ILE A 95 -11.48 -7.97 10.61
CA ILE A 95 -11.49 -8.42 9.21
C ILE A 95 -12.52 -9.54 9.04
N ASP A 96 -13.17 -9.58 7.87
CA ASP A 96 -13.90 -10.75 7.40
C ASP A 96 -12.91 -11.79 6.85
N ASP A 97 -12.55 -12.78 7.66
CA ASP A 97 -11.53 -13.78 7.33
C ASP A 97 -11.91 -14.61 6.08
N ALA A 98 -13.20 -14.80 5.81
CA ALA A 98 -13.67 -15.51 4.62
C ALA A 98 -13.34 -14.76 3.31
N SER A 99 -13.04 -13.47 3.40
CA SER A 99 -12.64 -12.64 2.27
C SER A 99 -11.12 -12.56 2.07
N ARG A 100 -10.32 -13.18 2.95
CA ARG A 100 -8.86 -13.12 2.84
C ARG A 100 -8.38 -13.83 1.58
N PHE A 101 -7.58 -13.12 0.79
CA PHE A 101 -6.96 -13.63 -0.42
C PHE A 101 -5.54 -13.08 -0.54
N THR A 102 -4.55 -13.95 -0.72
CA THR A 102 -3.19 -13.53 -1.07
C THR A 102 -3.23 -12.96 -2.48
N LEU A 103 -3.07 -11.64 -2.61
CA LEU A 103 -3.26 -10.94 -3.88
C LEU A 103 -1.99 -10.88 -4.71
N LEU A 104 -0.84 -10.68 -4.05
CA LEU A 104 0.44 -10.41 -4.71
C LEU A 104 1.61 -11.05 -3.96
N GLY A 105 2.64 -11.41 -4.70
CA GLY A 105 4.01 -11.61 -4.26
C GLY A 105 4.93 -10.42 -4.59
N ASN A 106 6.12 -10.40 -4.00
CA ASN A 106 7.17 -9.41 -4.28
C ASN A 106 8.56 -9.96 -3.91
N GLU A 107 9.60 -9.22 -4.26
CA GLU A 107 10.99 -9.54 -3.92
C GLU A 107 11.55 -8.53 -2.91
N LEU A 108 12.50 -8.97 -2.08
CA LEU A 108 13.27 -8.10 -1.20
C LEU A 108 14.61 -7.75 -1.86
N VAL A 109 14.93 -6.47 -1.97
CA VAL A 109 16.09 -5.99 -2.72
C VAL A 109 16.90 -4.97 -1.92
N LEU A 110 18.20 -4.94 -2.20
CA LEU A 110 19.11 -3.88 -1.82
C LEU A 110 19.16 -2.84 -2.94
N VAL A 111 18.90 -1.58 -2.59
CA VAL A 111 18.95 -0.44 -3.51
C VAL A 111 20.01 0.56 -3.09
N ALA A 112 20.54 1.31 -4.05
CA ALA A 112 21.44 2.45 -3.85
C ALA A 112 21.03 3.62 -4.75
N PRO A 113 21.45 4.88 -4.47
CA PRO A 113 21.13 6.03 -5.31
C PRO A 113 21.75 5.87 -6.70
N THR A 114 20.95 6.03 -7.75
CA THR A 114 21.38 5.82 -9.14
C THR A 114 22.55 6.72 -9.54
N GLU A 115 22.56 7.96 -9.05
CA GLU A 115 23.58 8.97 -9.36
C GLU A 115 24.98 8.60 -8.84
N THR A 116 25.09 7.66 -7.90
CA THR A 116 26.39 7.19 -7.38
C THR A 116 27.03 6.12 -8.26
N HIS A 117 26.36 5.71 -9.35
CA HIS A 117 26.78 4.62 -10.24
C HIS A 117 27.22 3.37 -9.46
N PRO A 118 26.32 2.83 -8.60
CA PRO A 118 26.68 1.80 -7.65
C PRO A 118 27.01 0.48 -8.36
N GLN A 119 27.91 -0.29 -7.75
CA GLN A 119 28.26 -1.63 -8.22
C GLN A 119 27.22 -2.65 -7.78
N GLN A 120 27.08 -3.74 -8.55
CA GLN A 120 26.29 -4.89 -8.15
C GLN A 120 26.91 -5.60 -6.93
N VAL A 121 26.06 -6.11 -6.06
CA VAL A 121 26.37 -6.75 -4.79
C VAL A 121 25.72 -8.12 -4.79
N THR A 122 26.55 -9.16 -4.74
CA THR A 122 26.06 -10.51 -4.45
C THR A 122 25.76 -10.63 -2.96
N ILE A 123 24.49 -10.80 -2.62
CA ILE A 123 24.02 -10.94 -1.24
C ILE A 123 24.13 -12.41 -0.82
N SER A 124 24.93 -12.69 0.19
CA SER A 124 25.15 -14.03 0.75
C SER A 124 25.69 -13.94 2.18
N LYS A 125 25.97 -15.09 2.79
CA LYS A 125 26.63 -15.19 4.10
C LYS A 125 28.04 -14.61 4.13
N SER A 126 28.67 -14.39 2.97
CA SER A 126 30.03 -13.83 2.85
C SER A 126 30.03 -12.36 2.44
N THR A 127 28.88 -11.70 2.35
CA THR A 127 28.82 -10.26 2.02
C THR A 127 29.49 -9.43 3.11
N ASP A 128 30.52 -8.66 2.73
CA ASP A 128 31.20 -7.73 3.64
C ASP A 128 30.41 -6.42 3.78
N TRP A 129 29.38 -6.47 4.62
CA TRP A 129 28.50 -5.34 4.90
C TRP A 129 29.21 -4.13 5.50
N LYS A 130 30.29 -4.34 6.27
CA LYS A 130 31.05 -3.24 6.90
C LYS A 130 31.77 -2.42 5.84
N SER A 131 32.46 -3.09 4.92
CA SER A 131 33.13 -2.44 3.80
C SER A 131 32.13 -1.80 2.83
N LEU A 132 30.97 -2.45 2.62
CA LEU A 132 29.91 -1.91 1.78
C LEU A 132 29.35 -0.59 2.32
N LEU A 133 29.02 -0.54 3.61
CA LEU A 133 28.42 0.64 4.25
C LEU A 133 29.43 1.72 4.64
N LYS A 134 30.71 1.38 4.80
CA LYS A 134 31.76 2.32 5.24
C LYS A 134 31.37 3.10 6.51
N GLY A 135 30.67 2.44 7.43
CA GLY A 135 30.19 3.03 8.69
C GLY A 135 28.94 3.91 8.57
N GLN A 136 28.36 4.05 7.38
CA GLN A 136 27.08 4.72 7.18
C GLN A 136 25.89 3.81 7.52
N ARG A 137 24.71 4.40 7.70
CA ARG A 137 23.51 3.64 8.07
C ARG A 137 22.88 2.93 6.87
N LEU A 138 22.33 1.75 7.11
CA LEU A 138 21.48 1.01 6.16
C LEU A 138 20.02 1.42 6.34
N SER A 139 19.40 1.98 5.30
CA SER A 139 17.99 2.36 5.34
C SER A 139 17.09 1.13 5.29
N VAL A 140 16.14 1.01 6.22
CA VAL A 140 15.20 -0.12 6.30
C VAL A 140 13.85 0.37 6.79
N GLY A 141 12.77 -0.38 6.50
CA GLY A 141 11.56 -0.24 7.32
C GLY A 141 11.88 -0.58 8.78
N ASP A 142 11.19 0.03 9.74
CA ASP A 142 11.39 -0.29 11.15
C ASP A 142 11.22 -1.81 11.38
N PRO A 143 12.28 -2.51 11.81
CA PRO A 143 12.33 -3.96 11.83
C PRO A 143 11.44 -4.59 12.89
N ASP A 144 10.88 -3.80 13.82
CA ASP A 144 10.01 -4.30 14.87
C ASP A 144 8.54 -4.38 14.43
N HIS A 145 8.14 -3.64 13.38
CA HIS A 145 6.74 -3.62 12.98
C HIS A 145 6.45 -3.33 11.50
N VAL A 146 7.37 -2.79 10.71
CA VAL A 146 7.14 -2.57 9.28
C VAL A 146 7.45 -3.86 8.53
N PRO A 147 6.55 -4.40 7.68
CA PRO A 147 6.78 -5.66 6.96
C PRO A 147 8.13 -5.73 6.24
N ALA A 148 8.50 -4.70 5.46
CA ALA A 148 9.80 -4.66 4.79
C ALA A 148 10.99 -4.73 5.77
N GLY A 149 10.85 -4.13 6.95
CA GLY A 149 11.83 -4.21 8.03
C GLY A 149 11.90 -5.59 8.68
N ILE A 150 10.75 -6.24 8.87
CA ILE A 150 10.65 -7.61 9.39
C ILE A 150 11.32 -8.59 8.42
N TYR A 151 11.02 -8.51 7.13
CA TYR A 151 11.68 -9.32 6.10
C TYR A 151 13.18 -9.02 6.02
N ALA A 152 13.58 -7.75 6.09
CA ALA A 152 14.99 -7.37 6.14
C ALA A 152 15.71 -7.96 7.36
N LYS A 153 15.10 -7.90 8.55
CA LYS A 153 15.65 -8.50 9.76
C LYS A 153 15.78 -10.02 9.61
N GLU A 154 14.75 -10.70 9.13
CA GLU A 154 14.76 -12.15 8.90
C GLU A 154 15.89 -12.54 7.92
N ALA A 155 15.97 -11.84 6.78
CA ALA A 155 17.00 -12.04 5.77
C ALA A 155 18.41 -11.85 6.34
N LEU A 156 18.65 -10.74 7.04
CA LEU A 156 19.96 -10.45 7.64
C LEU A 156 20.30 -11.41 8.78
N GLN A 157 19.33 -11.93 9.53
CA GLN A 157 19.56 -12.96 10.55
C GLN A 157 19.95 -14.29 9.92
N ASN A 158 19.23 -14.73 8.88
CA ASN A 158 19.54 -15.96 8.14
C ASN A 158 20.94 -15.92 7.49
N LEU A 159 21.31 -14.75 6.96
CA LEU A 159 22.62 -14.50 6.36
C LEU A 159 23.73 -14.23 7.39
N GLY A 160 23.43 -14.22 8.69
CA GLY A 160 24.42 -13.98 9.76
C GLY A 160 24.93 -12.54 9.86
N ALA A 161 24.27 -11.58 9.21
CA ALA A 161 24.66 -10.18 9.14
C ALA A 161 23.97 -9.29 10.19
N TRP A 162 22.88 -9.75 10.81
CA TRP A 162 22.05 -8.94 11.71
C TRP A 162 22.82 -8.33 12.89
N ASP A 163 23.63 -9.11 13.59
CA ASP A 163 24.39 -8.62 14.76
C ASP A 163 25.39 -7.54 14.38
N THR A 164 25.90 -7.59 13.14
CA THR A 164 26.80 -6.56 12.61
C THR A 164 26.05 -5.28 12.24
N LEU A 165 24.82 -5.40 11.72
CA LEU A 165 24.08 -4.30 11.10
C LEU A 165 23.04 -3.64 11.99
N SER A 166 22.53 -4.34 13.01
CA SER A 166 21.40 -3.89 13.83
C SER A 166 21.60 -2.52 14.50
N SER A 167 22.85 -2.20 14.87
CA SER A 167 23.22 -0.88 15.44
C SER A 167 23.39 0.24 14.39
N GLN A 168 23.45 -0.12 13.10
CA GLN A 168 23.71 0.77 11.96
C GLN A 168 22.49 0.94 11.07
N LEU A 169 21.29 0.65 11.56
CA LEU A 169 20.07 0.86 10.78
C LEU A 169 19.63 2.33 10.79
N ALA A 170 18.98 2.76 9.72
CA ALA A 170 18.16 3.96 9.64
C ALA A 170 16.69 3.52 9.45
N PRO A 171 15.98 3.19 10.54
CA PRO A 171 14.62 2.68 10.48
C PRO A 171 13.62 3.77 10.08
N GLY A 172 12.83 3.48 9.04
CA GLY A 172 11.71 4.31 8.58
C GLY A 172 10.38 3.72 9.00
N ASN A 173 9.39 4.56 9.29
CA ASN A 173 8.04 4.10 9.68
C ASN A 173 7.25 3.41 8.56
N SER A 174 7.81 3.32 7.35
CA SER A 174 7.31 2.54 6.22
C SER A 174 8.44 2.29 5.22
N VAL A 175 8.26 1.33 4.30
CA VAL A 175 9.24 1.06 3.25
C VAL A 175 9.46 2.25 2.31
N ARG A 176 8.43 3.09 2.08
CA ARG A 176 8.57 4.31 1.26
C ARG A 176 9.35 5.41 1.95
N VAL A 177 9.31 5.48 3.28
CA VAL A 177 10.22 6.36 4.03
C VAL A 177 11.65 5.85 3.92
N ALA A 178 11.88 4.54 4.05
CA ALA A 178 13.20 3.94 3.87
C ALA A 178 13.76 4.19 2.46
N LEU A 179 12.96 3.97 1.41
CA LEU A 179 13.29 4.28 0.02
C LEU A 179 13.72 5.75 -0.12
N SER A 180 12.95 6.67 0.46
CA SER A 180 13.20 8.11 0.32
C SER A 180 14.54 8.58 0.91
N LEU A 181 15.09 7.87 1.91
CA LEU A 181 16.42 8.16 2.44
C LEU A 181 17.50 7.82 1.42
N VAL A 182 17.32 6.73 0.67
CA VAL A 182 18.23 6.34 -0.42
C VAL A 182 18.06 7.28 -1.61
N GLU A 183 16.83 7.65 -1.98
CA GLU A 183 16.57 8.62 -3.06
C GLU A 183 17.22 9.99 -2.82
N ARG A 184 17.39 10.36 -1.55
CA ARG A 184 17.99 11.63 -1.12
C ARG A 184 19.48 11.50 -0.79
N ASN A 185 20.06 10.32 -1.00
CA ASN A 185 21.45 10.02 -0.66
C ASN A 185 21.77 10.29 0.83
N GLU A 186 20.76 10.19 1.70
CA GLU A 186 20.90 10.27 3.16
C GLU A 186 21.34 8.91 3.75
N ALA A 187 21.13 7.82 3.01
CA ALA A 187 21.68 6.49 3.25
C ALA A 187 22.24 5.91 1.93
N PRO A 188 23.45 5.33 1.92
CA PRO A 188 24.08 4.80 0.71
C PRO A 188 23.35 3.56 0.15
N TYR A 189 22.68 2.81 1.03
CA TYR A 189 21.94 1.62 0.69
C TYR A 189 20.65 1.56 1.48
N GLY A 190 19.65 0.88 0.93
CA GLY A 190 18.45 0.51 1.67
C GLY A 190 17.88 -0.83 1.25
N ILE A 191 17.18 -1.49 2.17
CA ILE A 191 16.43 -2.72 1.90
C ILE A 191 14.96 -2.34 1.71
N VAL A 192 14.44 -2.59 0.50
CA VAL A 192 13.08 -2.25 0.06
C VAL A 192 12.51 -3.41 -0.76
N TYR A 193 11.29 -3.28 -1.28
CA TYR A 193 10.77 -4.26 -2.23
C TYR A 193 11.20 -3.97 -3.67
N GLY A 194 11.24 -5.00 -4.52
CA GLY A 194 11.49 -4.85 -5.95
C GLY A 194 10.56 -3.84 -6.60
N SER A 195 9.27 -3.88 -6.23
CA SER A 195 8.26 -2.91 -6.69
C SER A 195 8.56 -1.46 -6.29
N ASP A 196 9.17 -1.22 -5.13
CA ASP A 196 9.55 0.12 -4.68
C ASP A 196 10.68 0.69 -5.55
N ALA A 197 11.63 -0.16 -5.95
CA ALA A 197 12.68 0.21 -6.88
C ALA A 197 12.12 0.53 -8.27
N VAL A 198 11.15 -0.26 -8.77
CA VAL A 198 10.45 0.02 -10.05
C VAL A 198 9.70 1.35 -10.00
N ALA A 199 9.12 1.70 -8.85
CA ALA A 199 8.38 2.95 -8.67
C ALA A 199 9.27 4.21 -8.61
N SER A 200 10.59 4.08 -8.50
CA SER A 200 11.53 5.20 -8.38
C SER A 200 12.50 5.27 -9.56
N LYS A 201 12.79 6.51 -9.98
CA LYS A 201 13.85 6.79 -10.98
C LYS A 201 15.19 7.18 -10.34
N LYS A 202 15.25 7.24 -9.01
CA LYS A 202 16.39 7.78 -8.25
C LYS A 202 17.22 6.70 -7.57
N VAL A 203 16.74 5.47 -7.55
CA VAL A 203 17.46 4.33 -7.01
C VAL A 203 17.61 3.24 -8.06
N THR A 204 18.59 2.39 -7.85
CA THR A 204 18.83 1.21 -8.67
C THR A 204 19.01 0.01 -7.77
N VAL A 205 18.46 -1.14 -8.19
CA VAL A 205 18.69 -2.42 -7.53
C VAL A 205 20.14 -2.82 -7.73
N VAL A 206 20.84 -3.02 -6.61
CA VAL A 206 22.24 -3.46 -6.59
C VAL A 206 22.38 -4.88 -6.09
N GLY A 207 21.34 -5.48 -5.53
CA GLY A 207 21.32 -6.89 -5.16
C GLY A 207 19.92 -7.34 -4.78
N THR A 208 19.62 -8.61 -5.01
CA THR A 208 18.36 -9.24 -4.58
C THR A 208 18.68 -10.20 -3.43
N PHE A 209 17.88 -10.16 -2.36
CA PHE A 209 18.05 -11.11 -1.27
C PHE A 209 17.63 -12.51 -1.71
N PRO A 210 18.36 -13.58 -1.32
CA PRO A 210 17.96 -14.95 -1.65
C PRO A 210 16.56 -15.25 -1.11
N GLU A 211 15.71 -15.94 -1.88
CA GLU A 211 14.34 -16.26 -1.48
C GLU A 211 14.29 -17.06 -0.17
N GLU A 212 15.27 -17.92 0.07
CA GLU A 212 15.39 -18.74 1.29
C GLU A 212 15.87 -17.96 2.52
N SER A 213 16.27 -16.69 2.35
CA SER A 213 16.74 -15.86 3.45
C SER A 213 15.60 -15.32 4.32
N HIS A 214 14.39 -15.22 3.78
CA HIS A 214 13.21 -14.71 4.47
C HIS A 214 11.95 -15.49 4.07
N LYS A 215 10.83 -15.29 4.78
CA LYS A 215 9.54 -15.81 4.33
C LYS A 215 9.14 -15.21 2.98
N PRO A 216 8.29 -15.89 2.19
CA PRO A 216 7.70 -15.29 1.00
C PRO A 216 7.07 -13.92 1.31
N VAL A 217 7.33 -12.94 0.44
CA VAL A 217 6.73 -11.62 0.57
C VAL A 217 5.36 -11.67 -0.08
N GLU A 218 4.31 -11.73 0.74
CA GLU A 218 2.92 -11.91 0.30
C GLU A 218 2.04 -10.74 0.77
N TYR A 219 1.13 -10.31 -0.09
CA TYR A 219 0.21 -9.21 0.15
C TYR A 219 -1.22 -9.74 0.27
N PRO A 220 -1.67 -10.15 1.48
CA PRO A 220 -3.05 -10.51 1.67
C PRO A 220 -3.96 -9.28 1.62
N MET A 221 -5.06 -9.42 0.90
CA MET A 221 -6.18 -8.49 0.87
C MET A 221 -7.39 -9.11 1.55
N ALA A 222 -8.13 -8.32 2.32
CA ALA A 222 -9.41 -8.71 2.88
C ALA A 222 -10.36 -7.52 3.03
N MET A 223 -11.65 -7.80 3.12
CA MET A 223 -12.67 -6.85 3.53
C MET A 223 -12.62 -6.64 5.05
N VAL A 224 -12.74 -5.38 5.46
CA VAL A 224 -12.92 -5.04 6.88
C VAL A 224 -14.30 -5.54 7.31
N LYS A 225 -14.39 -6.01 8.55
CA LYS A 225 -15.60 -6.60 9.10
C LYS A 225 -16.79 -5.63 8.97
N ASP A 226 -17.95 -6.17 8.58
CA ASP A 226 -19.20 -5.43 8.41
C ASP A 226 -19.14 -4.31 7.32
N ARG A 227 -18.17 -4.40 6.39
CA ARG A 227 -18.02 -3.47 5.24
C ARG A 227 -18.33 -4.10 3.88
N ASN A 228 -18.93 -5.28 3.87
CA ASN A 228 -19.26 -6.04 2.66
C ASN A 228 -20.49 -5.46 1.93
N SER A 229 -20.34 -4.32 1.26
CA SER A 229 -21.34 -3.83 0.30
C SER A 229 -21.13 -4.44 -1.10
N ALA A 230 -22.13 -4.34 -1.97
CA ALA A 230 -21.99 -4.75 -3.37
C ALA A 230 -20.86 -3.99 -4.08
N THR A 231 -20.71 -2.71 -3.77
CA THR A 231 -19.70 -1.81 -4.35
C THR A 231 -18.28 -2.15 -3.86
N VAL A 232 -18.12 -2.43 -2.56
CA VAL A 232 -16.84 -2.93 -2.00
C VAL A 232 -16.47 -4.28 -2.60
N THR A 233 -17.43 -5.20 -2.70
CA THR A 233 -17.23 -6.54 -3.30
C THR A 233 -16.84 -6.43 -4.78
N ALA A 234 -17.43 -5.50 -5.53
CA ALA A 234 -17.09 -5.28 -6.93
C ALA A 234 -15.64 -4.79 -7.10
N PHE A 235 -15.17 -3.88 -6.26
CA PHE A 235 -13.78 -3.42 -6.31
C PHE A 235 -12.79 -4.48 -5.81
N TYR A 236 -13.12 -5.20 -4.75
CA TYR A 236 -12.37 -6.37 -4.27
C TYR A 236 -12.18 -7.43 -5.37
N ASN A 237 -13.23 -7.71 -6.15
CA ASN A 237 -13.15 -8.64 -7.29
C ASN A 237 -12.37 -8.05 -8.46
N TYR A 238 -12.48 -6.74 -8.73
CA TYR A 238 -11.69 -6.06 -9.75
C TYR A 238 -10.19 -6.13 -9.46
N LEU A 239 -9.78 -6.01 -8.20
CA LEU A 239 -8.38 -6.11 -7.79
C LEU A 239 -7.77 -7.49 -8.10
N LYS A 240 -8.59 -8.55 -8.12
CA LYS A 240 -8.20 -9.92 -8.54
C LYS A 240 -8.29 -10.13 -10.06
N GLY A 241 -8.79 -9.14 -10.80
CA GLY A 241 -9.04 -9.23 -12.23
C GLY A 241 -7.79 -8.97 -13.09
N PRO A 242 -7.85 -9.32 -14.38
CA PRO A 242 -6.71 -9.20 -15.30
C PRO A 242 -6.25 -7.75 -15.50
N GLU A 243 -7.16 -6.77 -15.45
CA GLU A 243 -6.82 -5.35 -15.60
C GLU A 243 -5.95 -4.86 -14.44
N ALA A 244 -6.35 -5.17 -13.20
CA ALA A 244 -5.56 -4.84 -12.01
C ALA A 244 -4.24 -5.60 -11.99
N ALA A 245 -4.26 -6.91 -12.29
CA ALA A 245 -3.05 -7.72 -12.39
C ALA A 245 -2.03 -7.16 -13.39
N ALA A 246 -2.47 -6.62 -14.53
CA ALA A 246 -1.59 -5.99 -15.49
C ALA A 246 -0.93 -4.71 -14.94
N VAL A 247 -1.65 -3.91 -14.14
CA VAL A 247 -1.07 -2.74 -13.45
C VAL A 247 -0.05 -3.19 -12.41
N PHE A 248 -0.40 -4.16 -11.56
CA PHE A 248 0.51 -4.70 -10.55
C PHE A 248 1.82 -5.22 -11.14
N LYS A 249 1.76 -5.98 -12.25
CA LYS A 249 2.95 -6.46 -12.98
C LYS A 249 3.83 -5.32 -13.48
N ARG A 250 3.24 -4.24 -14.03
CA ARG A 250 4.01 -3.06 -14.47
C ARG A 250 4.77 -2.38 -13.33
N TYR A 251 4.22 -2.43 -12.11
CA TYR A 251 4.87 -1.91 -10.91
C TYR A 251 5.78 -2.93 -10.20
N GLY A 252 6.06 -4.09 -10.79
CA GLY A 252 7.02 -5.06 -10.24
C GLY A 252 6.47 -5.97 -9.14
N PHE A 253 5.14 -6.10 -9.04
CA PHE A 253 4.51 -7.13 -8.20
C PHE A 253 4.24 -8.40 -9.02
N THR A 254 4.07 -9.52 -8.31
CA THR A 254 3.67 -10.81 -8.90
C THR A 254 2.23 -11.14 -8.49
N PRO A 255 1.21 -10.92 -9.34
CA PRO A 255 -0.17 -11.27 -8.99
C PRO A 255 -0.39 -12.79 -8.93
N GLU A 256 -1.21 -13.21 -7.95
CA GLU A 256 -1.71 -14.59 -7.80
C GLU A 256 -2.96 -14.87 -8.65
#